data_AF-A0A117USM1-F1
#
_entry.id   AF-A0A117USM1-F1
#
_cell.length_a   1.000
_cell.length_b   1.000
_cell.length_c   1.000
_cell.angle_alpha   90.00
_cell.angle_beta   90.00
_cell.angle_gamma   90.00
#
_symmetry.space_group_name_H-M   'P 1'
#
loop_
_entity.id
_entity.type
_entity.pdbx_description
1 polymer ?
#
loop_
_entity_poly.entity_id
_entity_poly.type
_entity_poly.pdbx_seq_one_letter_code
_entity_poly.pdbx_strand_id
1 'polypeptide(L)'
;MTRILADLPEDDIRWLDARAAEQGKSRAAVLRDAVATYRTQSPGGGNKDWIERGFGYWKDRTDIGDGVEYQQAIREDRRPYDDI
;
A
#
# COMPACT_ATOMS: atom_id res chain seq x y z
N MET A 1 -3.23 -17.46 -21.80
CA MET A 1 -2.23 -16.39 -22.03
C MET A 1 -2.75 -15.49 -23.13
N THR A 2 -2.75 -14.18 -22.93
CA THR A 2 -3.03 -13.18 -23.97
C THR A 2 -1.72 -12.62 -24.51
N ARG A 3 -1.66 -12.33 -25.81
CA ARG A 3 -0.49 -11.73 -26.45
C ARG A 3 -0.63 -10.21 -26.42
N ILE A 4 0.42 -9.53 -26.00
CA ILE A 4 0.52 -8.06 -26.07
C ILE A 4 1.67 -7.69 -27.01
N LEU A 5 1.55 -6.53 -27.67
CA LEU A 5 2.63 -5.86 -28.36
C LEU A 5 3.01 -4.64 -27.53
N ALA A 6 4.31 -4.48 -27.27
CA ALA A 6 4.85 -3.35 -26.54
C ALA A 6 6.09 -2.87 -27.29
N ASP A 7 6.15 -1.57 -27.56
CA ASP A 7 7.33 -0.93 -28.14
C ASP A 7 8.27 -0.55 -27.01
N LEU A 8 9.53 -0.99 -27.11
CA LEU A 8 10.60 -0.66 -26.18
C LEU A 8 11.78 -0.12 -26.99
N PRO A 9 12.50 0.90 -26.50
CA PRO A 9 13.78 1.32 -27.05
C PRO A 9 14.76 0.15 -27.19
N GLU A 10 15.63 0.20 -28.21
CA GLU A 10 16.64 -0.85 -28.44
C GLU A 10 17.55 -1.05 -27.22
N ASP A 11 17.89 0.04 -26.52
CA ASP A 11 18.71 0.00 -25.31
C ASP A 11 18.06 -0.84 -24.20
N ASP A 12 16.76 -0.67 -24.00
CA ASP A 12 16.00 -1.41 -22.99
C ASP A 12 15.90 -2.90 -23.36
N ILE A 13 15.77 -3.22 -24.65
CA ILE A 13 15.80 -4.62 -25.13
C ILE A 13 17.16 -5.25 -24.84
N ARG A 14 18.27 -4.55 -25.15
CA ARG A 14 19.63 -5.06 -24.89
C ARG A 14 19.87 -5.27 -23.40
N TRP A 15 19.46 -4.30 -22.58
CA TRP A 15 19.54 -4.41 -21.13
C TRP A 15 18.75 -5.62 -20.61
N LEU A 16 17.53 -5.82 -21.14
CA LEU A 16 16.66 -6.92 -20.72
C LEU A 16 17.21 -8.30 -21.11
N ASP A 17 17.82 -8.42 -22.29
CA ASP A 17 18.47 -9.65 -22.74
C ASP A 17 19.70 -9.99 -21.87
N ALA A 18 20.52 -8.99 -21.53
CA ALA A 18 21.64 -9.18 -20.60
C ALA A 18 21.16 -9.62 -19.21
N ARG A 19 20.12 -8.95 -18.68
CA ARG A 19 19.51 -9.27 -17.39
C ARG A 19 18.92 -10.68 -17.35
N ALA A 20 18.35 -11.14 -18.47
CA ALA A 20 17.81 -12.49 -18.61
C ALA A 20 18.92 -13.55 -18.63
N ALA A 21 20.02 -13.29 -19.35
CA ALA A 21 21.18 -14.15 -19.40
C ALA A 21 21.85 -14.30 -18.02
N GLU A 22 22.04 -13.20 -17.28
CA GLU A 22 22.57 -13.20 -15.91
C GLU A 22 21.73 -14.08 -14.96
N GLN A 23 20.41 -14.10 -15.14
CA GLN A 23 19.49 -14.86 -14.29
C GLN A 23 19.23 -16.29 -14.80
N GLY A 24 19.77 -16.68 -15.96
CA GLY A 24 19.45 -17.96 -16.61
C GLY A 24 17.97 -18.10 -16.98
N LYS A 25 17.27 -16.99 -17.22
CA LYS A 25 15.83 -16.95 -17.53
C LYS A 25 15.61 -16.54 -18.98
N SER A 26 14.42 -16.83 -19.51
CA SER A 26 13.99 -16.22 -20.77
C SER A 26 13.60 -14.76 -20.56
N ARG A 27 13.81 -13.91 -21.58
CA ARG A 27 13.35 -12.52 -21.60
C ARG A 27 11.88 -12.36 -21.17
N ALA A 28 11.01 -13.24 -21.68
CA ALA A 28 9.59 -13.21 -21.34
C ALA A 28 9.30 -13.54 -19.86
N ALA A 29 10.13 -14.39 -19.23
CA ALA A 29 10.02 -14.65 -17.79
C ALA A 29 10.40 -13.41 -16.98
N VAL A 30 11.49 -12.74 -17.34
CA VAL A 30 11.91 -11.48 -16.69
C VAL A 30 10.82 -10.40 -16.82
N LEU A 31 10.20 -10.26 -18.00
CA LEU A 31 9.07 -9.34 -18.19
C LEU A 31 7.86 -9.69 -17.31
N ARG A 32 7.52 -10.97 -17.16
CA ARG A 32 6.43 -11.39 -16.27
C ARG A 32 6.72 -11.05 -14.82
N ASP A 33 7.95 -11.30 -14.36
CA ASP A 33 8.39 -10.97 -13.00
C ASP A 33 8.35 -9.44 -12.77
N ALA A 34 8.78 -8.65 -13.75
CA ALA A 34 8.72 -7.20 -13.70
C ALA A 34 7.28 -6.68 -13.61
N VAL A 35 6.37 -7.19 -14.43
CA VAL A 35 4.94 -6.81 -14.39
C VAL A 35 4.30 -7.21 -13.06
N ALA A 36 4.60 -8.39 -12.53
CA ALA A 36 4.10 -8.84 -11.23
C ALA A 36 4.59 -7.91 -10.10
N THR A 37 5.89 -7.59 -10.11
CA THR A 37 6.49 -6.67 -9.13
C THR A 37 5.89 -5.27 -9.24
N TYR A 38 5.78 -4.73 -10.45
CA TYR A 38 5.18 -3.42 -10.68
C TYR A 38 3.73 -3.35 -10.20
N ARG A 39 2.96 -4.43 -10.39
CA ARG A 39 1.60 -4.54 -9.86
C ARG A 39 1.56 -4.47 -8.34
N THR A 40 2.50 -5.11 -7.64
CA THR A 40 2.58 -5.05 -6.18
C THR A 40 3.02 -3.69 -5.65
N GLN A 41 3.85 -2.98 -6.41
CA GLN A 41 4.39 -1.66 -6.04
C GLN A 41 3.47 -0.49 -6.43
N SER A 42 2.58 -0.68 -7.40
CA SER A 42 1.69 0.38 -7.91
C SER A 42 0.57 0.70 -6.91
N PRO A 43 0.53 1.92 -6.33
CA PRO A 43 -0.47 2.28 -5.32
C PRO A 43 -1.92 2.32 -5.84
N GLY A 44 -2.10 2.41 -7.16
CA GLY A 44 -3.41 2.49 -7.81
C GLY A 44 -4.10 1.15 -8.07
N GLY A 45 -3.43 0.02 -7.80
CA GLY A 45 -3.86 -1.31 -8.21
C GLY A 45 -4.19 -2.27 -7.06
N GLY A 46 -4.83 -1.80 -6.00
CA GLY A 46 -5.60 -2.67 -5.11
C GLY A 46 -4.85 -3.41 -4.00
N ASN A 47 -4.26 -2.66 -3.08
CA ASN A 47 -4.18 -3.13 -1.70
C ASN A 47 -4.37 -1.94 -0.75
N LYS A 48 -5.63 -1.51 -0.62
CA LYS A 48 -6.08 -0.67 0.50
C LYS A 48 -6.18 -1.50 1.78
N ASP A 49 -5.76 -2.77 1.77
CA ASP A 49 -5.82 -3.64 2.94
C ASP A 49 -4.98 -3.09 4.09
N TRP A 50 -4.11 -2.10 3.91
CA TRP A 50 -3.49 -1.43 5.06
C TRP A 50 -4.52 -0.67 5.91
N ILE A 51 -5.58 -0.12 5.30
CA ILE A 51 -6.70 0.51 6.00
C ILE A 51 -7.53 -0.55 6.73
N GLU A 52 -7.88 -1.65 6.05
CA GLU A 52 -8.61 -2.76 6.67
C GLU A 52 -7.79 -3.45 7.76
N ARG A 53 -6.48 -3.66 7.54
CA ARG A 53 -5.55 -4.20 8.55
C ARG A 53 -5.38 -3.27 9.74
N GLY A 54 -5.40 -1.95 9.53
CA GLY A 54 -5.28 -0.96 10.60
C GLY A 54 -6.57 -0.74 11.39
N PHE A 55 -7.72 -1.21 10.88
CA PHE A 55 -8.99 -1.07 11.56
C PHE A 55 -8.99 -1.86 12.87
N GLY A 56 -9.13 -1.15 13.99
CA GLY A 56 -9.17 -1.77 15.32
C GLY A 56 -7.83 -1.95 16.02
N TYR A 57 -6.69 -1.58 15.40
CA TYR A 57 -5.36 -1.67 16.04
C TYR A 57 -5.25 -0.96 17.40
N TRP A 58 -6.08 0.05 17.62
CA TRP A 58 -6.09 0.83 18.86
C TRP A 58 -7.31 0.58 19.74
N LYS A 59 -8.21 -0.34 19.34
CA LYS A 59 -9.50 -0.55 19.99
C LYS A 59 -9.36 -1.06 21.42
N ASP A 60 -8.43 -2.00 21.64
CA ASP A 60 -8.28 -2.70 22.92
C ASP A 60 -7.02 -2.24 23.69
N ARG A 61 -6.41 -1.12 23.27
CA ARG A 61 -5.27 -0.55 23.99
C ARG A 61 -5.74 0.18 25.24
N THR A 62 -5.24 -0.26 26.39
CA THR A 62 -5.55 0.31 27.71
C THR A 62 -4.47 1.24 28.27
N ASP A 63 -3.33 1.32 27.59
CA ASP A 63 -2.19 2.18 27.95
C ASP A 63 -2.28 3.59 27.35
N ILE A 64 -3.30 3.86 26.53
CA ILE A 64 -3.70 5.21 26.12
C ILE A 64 -4.98 5.52 26.89
N GLY A 65 -5.01 6.66 27.59
CA GLY A 65 -6.24 7.12 28.26
C GLY A 65 -7.37 7.37 27.28
N ASP A 66 -8.62 7.29 27.75
CA ASP A 66 -9.79 7.56 26.93
C ASP A 66 -9.81 9.05 26.52
N GLY A 67 -9.82 9.30 25.21
CA GLY A 67 -9.87 10.65 24.66
C GLY A 67 -11.15 11.41 25.00
N VAL A 68 -12.28 10.71 25.17
CA VAL A 68 -13.56 11.30 25.57
C VAL A 68 -13.50 11.72 27.03
N GLU A 69 -13.01 10.86 27.92
CA GLU A 69 -12.82 11.20 29.34
C GLU A 69 -11.88 12.41 29.49
N TYR A 70 -10.75 12.41 28.76
CA TYR A 70 -9.83 13.55 28.75
C TYR A 70 -10.53 14.84 28.29
N GLN A 71 -11.30 14.79 27.21
CA GLN A 71 -12.03 15.95 26.69
C GLN A 71 -13.10 16.45 27.67
N GLN A 72 -13.75 15.55 28.42
CA GLN A 72 -14.72 15.92 29.45
C GLN A 72 -14.04 16.61 30.63
N ALA A 73 -12.93 16.05 31.12
CA ALA A 73 -12.18 16.62 32.25
C ALA A 73 -11.70 18.06 31.97
N ILE A 74 -11.14 18.33 30.79
CA ILE A 74 -10.66 19.68 30.44
C ILE A 74 -11.81 20.68 30.13
N ARG A 75 -13.05 20.21 30.06
CA ARG A 75 -14.25 21.01 29.77
C ARG A 75 -15.26 21.00 30.91
N GLU A 76 -14.87 20.53 32.09
CA GLU A 76 -15.74 20.50 33.27
C GLU A 76 -16.28 21.90 33.64
N ASP A 77 -15.55 22.95 33.28
CA ASP A 77 -15.92 24.35 33.47
C ASP A 77 -16.99 24.86 32.49
N ARG A 78 -17.30 24.11 31.43
CA ARG A 78 -18.25 24.51 30.40
C ARG A 78 -19.67 24.13 30.78
N ARG A 79 -20.62 25.01 30.48
CA ARG A 79 -22.05 24.69 30.61
C ARG A 79 -22.42 23.54 29.65
N PRO A 80 -23.09 22.48 30.13
CA PRO A 80 -23.62 21.41 29.29
C PRO A 80 -24.49 21.97 28.15
N TYR A 81 -24.49 21.29 27.01
CA TYR A 81 -25.31 21.71 25.85
C TYR A 81 -26.81 21.70 26.17
N ASP A 82 -27.25 20.81 27.05
CA ASP A 82 -28.65 20.70 27.46
C ASP A 82 -29.12 21.90 28.33
N ASP A 83 -28.19 22.72 28.82
CA ASP A 83 -28.45 23.91 29.64
C ASP A 83 -28.38 25.24 28.83
N ILE A 84 -28.31 25.15 27.50
CA ILE A 84 -28.24 26.29 26.55
C ILE A 84 -29.52 26.37 25.73
#